data_AF-A0A7J4UMH2-F1
#
_entry.id   AF-A0A7J4UMH2-F1
#
_cell.length_a   1.000
_cell.length_b   1.000
_cell.length_c   1.000
_cell.angle_alpha   90.00
_cell.angle_beta   90.00
_cell.angle_gamma   90.00
#
_symmetry.space_group_name_H-M   'P 1'
#
loop_
_entity.id
_entity.type
_entity.pdbx_description
1 polymer ?
#
loop_
_entity_poly.entity_id
_entity_poly.type
_entity_poly.pdbx_seq_one_letter_code
_entity_poly.pdbx_strand_id
1 'polypeptide(L)'
;MKRGVVILSLVVVLILIVGCNRVPGGGTARDTSALQEQVVKGTQGVKINVLPNYPPQTIYDQNELIAVVDIENRGNFDIEPQDCFIQIVGHDPNIIQGSFNVPQRCTGDNTVLEGKNVYNVEGGISQVEFEGQTIR
;
A
#
# COMPACT_ATOMS: atom_id res chain seq x y z
N MET A 1 28.31 -26.37 -48.82
CA MET A 1 28.58 -25.13 -48.04
C MET A 1 27.53 -24.03 -48.23
N LYS A 2 27.10 -23.66 -49.46
CA LYS A 2 26.15 -22.55 -49.69
C LYS A 2 24.74 -22.73 -49.07
N ARG A 3 24.19 -23.95 -49.06
CA ARG A 3 22.85 -24.21 -48.48
C ARG A 3 22.80 -24.10 -46.95
N GLY A 4 23.89 -24.49 -46.26
CA GLY A 4 23.97 -24.38 -44.79
C GLY A 4 24.07 -22.92 -44.31
N VAL A 5 24.77 -22.06 -45.06
CA VAL A 5 24.86 -20.63 -44.75
C VAL A 5 23.51 -19.92 -44.94
N VAL A 6 22.74 -20.30 -45.97
CA VAL A 6 21.40 -19.74 -46.18
C VAL A 6 20.44 -20.14 -45.05
N ILE A 7 20.46 -21.42 -44.64
CA ILE A 7 19.62 -21.90 -43.53
C ILE A 7 20.00 -21.21 -42.22
N LEU A 8 21.31 -21.08 -41.92
CA LEU A 8 21.78 -20.38 -40.73
C LEU A 8 21.35 -18.90 -40.73
N SER A 9 21.46 -18.21 -41.87
CA SER A 9 21.01 -16.82 -41.99
C SER A 9 19.50 -16.68 -41.77
N LEU A 10 18.71 -17.64 -42.25
CA LEU A 10 17.26 -17.62 -42.11
C LEU A 10 16.84 -17.84 -40.66
N VAL A 11 17.52 -18.75 -39.94
CA VAL A 11 17.26 -19.00 -38.52
C VAL A 11 17.62 -17.79 -37.66
N VAL A 12 18.75 -17.13 -37.93
CA VAL A 12 19.15 -15.91 -37.21
C VAL A 12 18.17 -14.77 -37.45
N VAL A 13 17.71 -14.59 -38.69
CA VAL A 13 16.68 -13.60 -39.01
C VAL A 13 15.39 -13.93 -38.26
N LEU A 14 14.94 -15.18 -38.24
CA LEU A 14 13.72 -15.59 -37.55
C LEU A 14 13.78 -15.31 -36.04
N ILE A 15 14.94 -15.54 -35.40
CA ILE A 15 15.18 -15.22 -33.99
C ILE A 15 15.09 -13.71 -33.74
N LEU A 16 15.61 -12.89 -34.64
CA LEU A 16 15.51 -11.43 -34.53
C LEU A 16 14.06 -10.91 -34.67
N ILE A 17 13.21 -11.57 -35.47
CA ILE A 17 11.78 -11.18 -35.58
C ILE A 17 11.00 -11.58 -34.32
N VAL A 18 11.27 -12.75 -33.75
CA VAL A 18 10.59 -13.23 -32.53
C VAL A 18 11.09 -12.50 -31.27
N GLY A 19 12.34 -12.01 -31.28
CA GLY A 19 12.92 -11.19 -30.21
C GLY A 19 12.39 -9.76 -30.11
N CYS A 20 11.56 -9.29 -31.06
CA CYS A 20 10.91 -7.97 -31.01
C CYS A 20 9.68 -7.91 -30.09
N ASN A 21 9.58 -8.79 -29.09
CA ASN A 21 8.65 -8.56 -27.98
C ASN A 21 9.21 -7.46 -27.09
N ARG A 22 8.70 -6.26 -27.34
CA ARG A 22 8.80 -5.03 -26.52
C ARG A 22 9.15 -5.34 -25.07
N VAL A 23 10.37 -4.98 -24.69
CA VAL A 23 10.68 -4.69 -23.30
C VAL A 23 9.77 -3.53 -22.90
N PRO A 24 8.92 -3.65 -21.85
CA PRO A 24 8.06 -2.56 -21.41
C PRO A 24 8.91 -1.48 -20.72
N GLY A 25 9.68 -0.75 -21.51
CA GLY A 25 10.16 0.57 -21.14
C GLY A 25 9.04 1.56 -21.45
N GLY A 26 8.43 2.12 -20.41
CA GLY A 26 7.32 3.08 -20.54
C GLY A 26 7.68 4.21 -21.50
N GLY A 27 6.84 4.42 -22.52
CA GLY A 27 7.14 5.40 -23.57
C GLY A 27 6.06 5.65 -24.62
N THR A 28 4.84 5.16 -24.45
CA THR A 28 3.73 5.54 -25.35
C THR A 28 2.65 6.32 -24.60
N ALA A 29 2.11 7.36 -25.24
CA ALA A 29 1.07 8.22 -24.66
C ALA A 29 -0.19 7.45 -24.19
N ARG A 30 -0.41 6.26 -24.77
CA ARG A 30 -1.53 5.37 -24.47
C ARG A 30 -1.35 4.62 -23.13
N ASP A 31 -0.11 4.29 -22.77
CA ASP A 31 0.21 3.66 -21.49
C ASP A 31 0.16 4.69 -20.36
N THR A 32 0.65 5.91 -20.60
CA THR A 32 0.53 7.03 -19.64
C THR A 32 -0.93 7.45 -19.42
N SER A 33 -1.76 7.45 -20.47
CA SER A 33 -3.19 7.78 -20.31
C SER A 33 -3.96 6.71 -19.53
N ALA A 34 -3.62 5.42 -19.72
CA ALA A 34 -4.25 4.33 -18.97
C ALA A 34 -3.85 4.36 -17.48
N LEU A 35 -2.58 4.65 -17.19
CA LEU A 35 -2.09 4.84 -15.81
C LEU A 35 -2.73 6.06 -15.15
N GLN A 36 -2.85 7.17 -15.88
CA GLN A 36 -3.48 8.39 -15.37
C GLN A 36 -4.98 8.19 -15.10
N GLU A 37 -5.67 7.45 -15.95
CA GLU A 37 -7.06 7.08 -15.75
C GLU A 37 -7.25 6.21 -14.50
N GLN A 38 -6.34 5.28 -14.24
CA GLN A 38 -6.38 4.43 -13.04
C GLN A 38 -6.11 5.22 -11.75
N VAL A 39 -5.21 6.21 -11.79
CA VAL A 39 -4.90 7.09 -10.64
C VAL A 39 -6.07 7.99 -10.27
N VAL A 40 -6.77 8.53 -11.26
CA VAL A 40 -7.87 9.49 -11.06
C VAL A 40 -9.19 8.79 -10.73
N LYS A 41 -9.30 7.48 -10.99
CA LYS A 41 -10.53 6.72 -10.74
C LYS A 41 -10.51 5.99 -9.41
N GLY A 42 -11.61 6.11 -8.69
CA GLY A 42 -11.87 5.40 -7.45
C GLY A 42 -12.87 6.16 -6.60
N THR A 43 -13.58 5.45 -5.73
CA THR A 43 -14.48 6.06 -4.73
C THR A 43 -13.95 5.89 -3.31
N GLN A 44 -12.79 5.24 -3.16
CA GLN A 44 -12.16 4.94 -1.87
C GLN A 44 -11.05 5.96 -1.59
N GLY A 45 -11.14 6.66 -0.46
CA GLY A 45 -10.12 7.59 0.03
C GLY A 45 -9.09 6.86 0.88
N VAL A 46 -9.39 6.67 2.17
CA VAL A 46 -8.53 5.91 3.09
C VAL A 46 -9.16 4.54 3.34
N LYS A 47 -8.37 3.49 3.21
CA LYS A 47 -8.76 2.12 3.57
C LYS A 47 -8.02 1.72 4.85
N ILE A 48 -8.76 1.18 5.80
CA ILE A 48 -8.25 0.79 7.12
C ILE A 48 -8.45 -0.71 7.27
N ASN A 49 -7.40 -1.43 7.67
CA ASN A 49 -7.47 -2.85 7.98
C ASN A 49 -6.83 -3.09 9.35
N VAL A 50 -7.55 -3.75 10.26
CA VAL A 50 -6.94 -4.22 11.51
C VAL A 50 -6.11 -5.46 11.18
N LEU A 51 -4.87 -5.49 11.67
CA LEU A 51 -3.95 -6.57 11.38
C LEU A 51 -4.45 -7.87 12.05
N PRO A 52 -4.50 -9.02 11.34
CA PRO A 52 -4.98 -10.25 11.92
C PRO A 52 -4.17 -10.66 13.15
N ASN A 53 -4.86 -11.12 14.20
CA ASN A 53 -4.29 -11.47 15.50
C ASN A 53 -3.70 -10.30 16.31
N TYR A 54 -3.92 -9.05 15.89
CA TYR A 54 -3.59 -7.84 16.63
C TYR A 54 -4.82 -6.92 16.68
N PRO A 55 -5.65 -6.98 17.74
CA PRO A 55 -5.35 -7.60 19.02
C PRO A 55 -5.55 -9.14 19.03
N PRO A 56 -4.85 -9.86 19.93
CA PRO A 56 -5.11 -11.27 20.17
C PRO A 56 -6.50 -11.47 20.79
N GLN A 57 -7.10 -12.64 20.54
CA GLN A 57 -8.42 -12.97 21.09
C GLN A 57 -8.43 -13.10 22.62
N THR A 58 -7.27 -13.42 23.20
CA THR A 58 -7.09 -13.60 24.64
C THR A 58 -5.82 -12.90 25.08
N ILE A 59 -5.93 -12.09 26.13
CA ILE A 59 -4.80 -11.48 26.83
C ILE A 59 -4.81 -11.94 28.29
N TYR A 60 -3.63 -11.93 28.92
CA TYR A 60 -3.48 -12.19 30.35
C TYR A 60 -3.14 -10.88 31.07
N ASP A 61 -3.44 -10.80 32.36
CA ASP A 61 -3.35 -9.57 33.17
C ASP A 61 -1.95 -8.91 33.24
N GLN A 62 -0.91 -9.59 32.79
CA GLN A 62 0.47 -9.07 32.75
C GLN A 62 0.92 -8.67 31.34
N ASN A 63 0.09 -8.89 30.33
CA ASN A 63 0.40 -8.60 28.94
C ASN A 63 -0.28 -7.30 28.51
N GLU A 64 0.46 -6.50 27.75
CA GLU A 64 -0.09 -5.32 27.08
C GLU A 64 -1.01 -5.76 25.95
N LEU A 65 -2.11 -5.03 25.79
CA LEU A 65 -3.01 -5.19 24.66
C LEU A 65 -2.46 -4.37 23.50
N ILE A 66 -2.04 -5.01 22.42
CA ILE A 66 -1.52 -4.33 21.24
C ILE A 66 -2.46 -4.58 20.08
N ALA A 67 -3.02 -3.51 19.51
CA ALA A 67 -3.76 -3.55 18.25
C ALA A 67 -2.97 -2.82 17.18
N VAL A 68 -2.91 -3.40 15.99
CA VAL A 68 -2.15 -2.82 14.88
C VAL A 68 -3.10 -2.58 13.72
N VAL A 69 -3.03 -1.39 13.14
CA VAL A 69 -3.93 -0.95 12.09
C VAL A 69 -3.11 -0.50 10.88
N ASP A 70 -3.37 -1.13 9.74
CA ASP A 70 -2.82 -0.75 8.45
C ASP A 70 -3.76 0.28 7.79
N ILE A 71 -3.15 1.38 7.33
CA ILE A 71 -3.82 2.50 6.71
C ILE A 71 -3.26 2.66 5.31
N GLU A 72 -4.12 2.56 4.31
CA GLU A 72 -3.76 2.71 2.91
C GLU A 72 -4.46 3.93 2.33
N ASN A 73 -3.71 4.85 1.73
CA ASN A 73 -4.29 5.95 0.99
C ASN A 73 -4.58 5.49 -0.45
N ARG A 74 -5.85 5.18 -0.71
CA ARG A 74 -6.36 4.79 -2.03
C ARG A 74 -6.87 5.99 -2.85
N GLY A 75 -6.82 7.19 -2.29
CA GLY A 75 -7.14 8.45 -2.96
C GLY A 75 -6.00 8.94 -3.85
N ASN A 76 -6.19 10.09 -4.50
CA ASN A 76 -5.22 10.74 -5.40
C ASN A 76 -4.60 12.01 -4.80
N PHE A 77 -4.83 12.26 -3.51
CA PHE A 77 -4.26 13.37 -2.76
C PHE A 77 -3.44 12.83 -1.61
N ASP A 78 -2.31 13.48 -1.36
CA ASP A 78 -1.46 13.21 -0.22
C ASP A 78 -2.17 13.64 1.07
N ILE A 79 -1.93 12.88 2.14
CA ILE A 79 -2.52 13.13 3.47
C ILE A 79 -1.40 13.54 4.41
N GLU A 80 -1.46 14.77 4.92
CA GLU A 80 -0.51 15.27 5.91
C GLU A 80 -0.84 14.75 7.32
N PRO A 81 0.13 14.73 8.25
CA PRO A 81 -0.08 14.19 9.61
C PRO A 81 -1.24 14.84 10.38
N GLN A 82 -1.58 16.09 10.09
CA GLN A 82 -2.68 16.83 10.73
C GLN A 82 -4.05 16.62 10.08
N ASP A 83 -4.13 15.97 8.92
CA ASP A 83 -5.38 15.85 8.16
C ASP A 83 -6.13 14.53 8.45
N CYS A 84 -5.44 13.56 9.06
CA CYS A 84 -5.99 12.23 9.28
C CYS A 84 -5.67 11.71 10.68
N PHE A 85 -6.72 11.38 11.40
CA PHE A 85 -6.67 10.75 12.71
C PHE A 85 -7.53 9.50 12.72
N ILE A 86 -7.04 8.46 13.38
CA ILE A 86 -7.78 7.23 13.63
C ILE A 86 -7.86 6.97 15.13
N GLN A 87 -8.97 6.39 15.54
CA GLN A 87 -9.20 6.01 16.93
C GLN A 87 -9.95 4.67 16.94
N ILE A 88 -9.51 3.77 17.82
CA ILE A 88 -10.26 2.56 18.14
C ILE A 88 -11.38 2.94 19.10
N VAL A 89 -12.61 2.55 18.76
CA VAL A 89 -13.81 2.81 19.58
C VAL A 89 -14.50 1.50 19.92
N GLY A 90 -15.35 1.52 20.95
CA GLY A 90 -16.13 0.34 21.37
C GLY A 90 -15.47 -0.48 22.49
N HIS A 91 -14.42 0.04 23.13
CA HIS A 91 -13.82 -0.52 24.36
C HIS A 91 -14.28 0.24 25.61
N ASP A 92 -14.08 -0.37 26.79
CA ASP A 92 -14.26 0.30 28.07
C ASP A 92 -12.98 1.05 28.46
N PRO A 93 -12.99 2.39 28.53
CA PRO A 93 -11.82 3.20 28.86
C PRO A 93 -11.35 3.02 30.31
N ASN A 94 -12.17 2.45 31.19
CA ASN A 94 -11.78 2.10 32.56
C ASN A 94 -11.05 0.75 32.65
N ILE A 95 -10.98 -0.02 31.57
CA ILE A 95 -10.30 -1.33 31.54
C ILE A 95 -9.09 -1.25 30.62
N ILE A 96 -9.26 -0.67 29.44
CA ILE A 96 -8.22 -0.50 28.43
C ILE A 96 -7.85 0.98 28.39
N GLN A 97 -6.69 1.30 28.95
CA GLN A 97 -6.14 2.65 28.96
C GLN A 97 -5.00 2.81 27.95
N GLY A 98 -4.48 4.03 27.78
CA GLY A 98 -3.37 4.32 26.89
C GLY A 98 -3.83 4.87 25.55
N SER A 99 -3.15 4.46 24.47
CA SER A 99 -3.34 5.01 23.13
C SER A 99 -4.75 4.74 22.54
N PHE A 100 -5.47 3.73 23.03
CA PHE A 100 -6.86 3.44 22.66
C PHE A 100 -7.82 4.61 22.98
N ASN A 101 -7.49 5.45 23.96
CA ASN A 101 -8.32 6.58 24.38
C ASN A 101 -7.98 7.90 23.66
N VAL A 102 -6.95 7.91 22.81
CA VAL A 102 -6.46 9.13 22.17
C VAL A 102 -6.38 8.92 20.65
N PRO A 103 -6.96 9.82 19.84
CA PRO A 103 -6.80 9.75 18.39
C PRO A 103 -5.31 9.77 17.99
N GLN A 104 -4.91 8.78 17.19
CA GLN A 104 -3.56 8.66 16.63
C GLN A 104 -3.55 9.21 15.22
N ARG A 105 -2.44 9.81 14.80
CA ARG A 105 -2.27 10.28 13.41
C ARG A 105 -2.15 9.09 12.48
N CYS A 106 -2.67 9.21 11.27
CA CYS A 106 -2.58 8.14 10.26
C CYS A 106 -1.18 7.93 9.68
N THR A 107 -0.24 8.80 10.02
CA THR A 107 1.14 8.81 9.55
C THR A 107 2.02 9.42 10.64
N GLY A 108 3.33 9.14 10.61
CA GLY A 108 4.31 9.70 11.54
C GLY A 108 4.44 11.23 11.43
N ASP A 109 5.04 11.85 12.46
CA ASP A 109 5.07 13.31 12.65
C ASP A 109 5.65 14.11 11.47
N ASN A 110 6.50 13.50 10.63
CA ASN A 110 7.14 14.15 9.48
C ASN A 110 7.01 13.33 8.19
N THR A 111 6.06 12.40 8.13
CA THR A 111 5.83 11.56 6.95
C THR A 111 4.46 11.84 6.38
N VAL A 112 4.39 11.98 5.06
CA VAL A 112 3.12 12.17 4.35
C VAL A 112 2.65 10.80 3.87
N LEU A 113 1.36 10.53 4.01
CA LEU A 113 0.77 9.32 3.44
C LEU A 113 0.40 9.60 1.99
N GLU A 114 1.30 9.22 1.08
CA GLU A 114 1.21 9.52 -0.35
C GLU A 114 -0.12 9.04 -0.96
N GLY A 115 -0.73 9.89 -1.79
CA GLY A 115 -1.82 9.49 -2.66
C GLY A 115 -1.33 8.74 -3.88
N LYS A 116 -2.27 8.17 -4.63
CA LYS A 116 -1.98 7.58 -5.93
C LYS A 116 -1.46 8.65 -6.89
N ASN A 117 -0.44 8.29 -7.64
CA ASN A 117 0.10 9.09 -8.73
C ASN A 117 0.59 8.18 -9.87
N VAL A 118 1.05 8.78 -10.98
CA VAL A 118 1.47 8.03 -12.18
C VAL A 118 2.66 7.10 -11.95
N TYR A 119 3.40 7.29 -10.85
CA TYR A 119 4.54 6.47 -10.44
C TYR A 119 4.18 5.46 -9.34
N ASN A 120 3.18 5.77 -8.51
CA ASN A 120 2.65 4.91 -7.46
C ASN A 120 1.12 4.78 -7.59
N VAL A 121 0.64 3.75 -8.30
CA VAL A 121 -0.80 3.52 -8.53
C VAL A 121 -1.52 2.87 -7.34
N GLU A 122 -0.77 2.36 -6.36
CA GLU A 122 -1.33 1.69 -5.17
C GLU A 122 -1.60 2.68 -4.04
N GLY A 123 -0.79 3.74 -3.97
CA GLY A 123 -0.79 4.77 -2.93
C GLY A 123 0.21 4.45 -1.80
N GLY A 124 0.24 5.31 -0.80
CA GLY A 124 1.04 5.14 0.41
C GLY A 124 0.36 4.20 1.41
N ILE A 125 1.18 3.54 2.22
CA ILE A 125 0.73 2.69 3.33
C ILE A 125 1.45 3.16 4.60
N SER A 126 0.70 3.22 5.69
CA SER A 126 1.24 3.44 7.03
C SER A 126 0.63 2.44 8.00
N GLN A 127 1.33 2.20 9.10
CA GLN A 127 0.88 1.33 10.17
C GLN A 127 0.89 2.11 11.47
N VAL A 128 -0.19 1.98 12.23
CA VAL A 128 -0.37 2.63 13.52
C VAL A 128 -0.62 1.57 14.57
N GLU A 129 0.15 1.66 15.65
CA GLU A 129 0.05 0.77 16.79
C GLU A 129 -0.72 1.45 17.91
N PHE A 130 -1.66 0.70 18.48
CA PHE A 130 -2.40 1.07 19.66
C PHE A 130 -1.98 0.14 20.80
N GLU A 131 -1.23 0.68 21.73
CA GLU A 131 -0.86 0.05 22.99
C GLU A 131 -1.87 0.37 24.08
N GLY A 132 -2.34 -0.69 24.74
CA GLY A 132 -3.34 -0.70 25.77
C GLY A 132 -2.76 -1.26 27.07
N GLN A 133 -2.77 -0.45 28.13
CA GLN A 133 -2.43 -0.94 29.46
C GLN A 133 -3.68 -1.50 30.11
N THR A 134 -3.64 -2.79 30.45
CA THR A 134 -4.67 -3.45 31.24
C THR A 134 -4.48 -3.11 32.71
N ILE A 135 -5.56 -2.68 33.37
CA ILE A 135 -5.52 -2.36 34.80
C ILE A 135 -5.51 -3.66 35.61
N ARG A 136 -4.63 -3.73 36.62
CA ARG A 136 -4.66 -4.72 37.70
C ARG A 136 -5.66 -4.34 38.80
#